data_AF-A0A376JZ70-F1
#
_entry.id   AF-A0A376JZ70-F1
#
_cell.length_a   1.000
_cell.length_b   1.000
_cell.length_c   1.000
_cell.angle_alpha   90.00
_cell.angle_beta   90.00
_cell.angle_gamma   90.00
#
_symmetry.space_group_name_H-M   'P 1'
#
loop_
_entity.id
_entity.type
_entity.pdbx_description
1 polymer ?
#
loop_
_entity_poly.entity_id
_entity_poly.type
_entity_poly.pdbx_seq_one_letter_code
_entity_poly.pdbx_strand_id
1 'polypeptide(L)'
;MALWSLPLPWIAIEAGWFMTEFGRQPWAIQDILPTYSAHSALTTGQLAFSLIMIVGLYTLFLIAEVYLMQKYARLGRARCRVNNRRSNRGKGENHV
;
A
#
# COMPACT_ATOMS: atom_id res chain seq x y z
N MET A 1 12.15 13.30 14.89
CA MET A 1 11.81 11.98 15.46
C MET A 1 10.59 11.34 14.79
N ALA A 2 9.48 12.06 14.54
CA ALA A 2 8.27 11.50 13.90
C ALA A 2 8.42 11.03 12.42
N LEU A 3 9.46 11.44 11.71
CA LEU A 3 9.67 11.03 10.31
C LEU A 3 10.09 9.55 10.18
N TRP A 4 10.73 9.01 11.23
CA TRP A 4 11.23 7.63 11.27
C TRP A 4 10.15 6.65 11.75
N SER A 5 9.04 7.15 12.30
CA SER A 5 7.89 6.34 12.72
C SER A 5 6.86 6.11 11.61
N LEU A 6 7.07 6.64 10.40
CA LEU A 6 6.17 6.42 9.26
C LEU A 6 6.07 4.95 8.78
N PRO A 7 7.14 4.15 8.75
CA PRO A 7 7.04 2.73 8.37
C PRO A 7 6.61 1.79 9.50
N LEU A 8 6.67 2.25 10.75
CA LEU A 8 6.39 1.41 11.94
C LEU A 8 4.95 0.86 11.99
N PRO A 9 3.90 1.67 11.72
CA PRO A 9 2.53 1.17 11.66
C PRO A 9 2.34 0.08 10.60
N TRP A 10 3.03 0.19 9.45
CA TRP A 10 2.93 -0.79 8.38
C TRP A 10 3.44 -2.15 8.83
N ILE A 11 4.65 -2.20 9.41
CA ILE A 11 5.26 -3.45 9.91
C ILE A 11 4.41 -4.06 11.03
N ALA A 12 3.84 -3.24 11.92
CA ALA A 12 3.01 -3.72 13.02
C ALA A 12 1.72 -4.41 12.54
N ILE A 13 1.07 -3.88 11.49
CA ILE A 13 -0.15 -4.45 10.92
C ILE A 13 0.16 -5.79 10.23
N GLU A 14 1.20 -5.83 9.40
CA GLU A 14 1.63 -7.06 8.71
C GLU A 14 2.03 -8.16 9.70
N ALA A 15 2.77 -7.80 10.76
CA ALA A 15 3.16 -8.74 11.80
C ALA A 15 1.97 -9.26 12.63
N GLY A 16 0.98 -8.40 12.91
CA GLY A 16 -0.25 -8.80 13.60
C GLY A 16 -1.04 -9.82 12.80
N TRP A 17 -1.24 -9.57 11.50
CA TRP A 17 -1.90 -10.50 10.59
C TRP A 17 -1.14 -11.83 10.45
N PHE A 18 0.18 -11.75 10.26
CA PHE A 18 1.03 -12.94 10.18
C PHE A 18 0.89 -13.81 11.43
N MET A 19 0.95 -13.23 12.62
CA MET A 19 0.82 -13.98 13.87
C MET A 19 -0.53 -14.71 13.95
N THR A 20 -1.63 -14.04 13.61
CA THR A 20 -2.97 -14.63 13.65
C THR A 20 -3.22 -15.70 12.60
N GLU A 21 -2.66 -15.58 11.39
CA GLU A 21 -2.87 -16.57 10.33
C GLU A 21 -1.97 -17.79 10.50
N PHE A 22 -0.69 -17.60 10.85
CA PHE A 22 0.22 -18.69 11.09
C PHE A 22 -0.14 -19.49 12.35
N GLY A 23 -0.70 -18.82 13.37
CA GLY A 23 -1.19 -19.49 14.58
C GLY A 23 -2.36 -20.45 14.35
N ARG A 24 -3.05 -20.35 13.20
CA ARG A 24 -4.16 -21.25 12.81
C ARG A 24 -3.71 -22.45 11.98
N GLN A 25 -2.47 -22.50 11.51
CA GLN A 25 -1.95 -23.71 10.87
C GLN A 25 -1.74 -24.79 11.95
N PRO A 26 -2.25 -26.04 11.79
CA PRO A 26 -2.44 -26.81 10.55
C PRO A 26 -3.87 -26.87 9.98
N TRP A 27 -4.81 -26.06 10.47
CA TRP A 27 -6.23 -26.15 10.11
C TRP A 27 -6.71 -24.93 9.33
N ALA A 28 -7.29 -25.15 8.14
CA ALA A 28 -7.95 -24.06 7.41
C ALA A 28 -9.24 -23.66 8.12
N ILE A 29 -10.02 -24.68 8.52
CA ILE A 29 -11.14 -24.59 9.45
C ILE A 29 -10.92 -25.66 10.52
N GLN A 30 -10.92 -25.24 11.79
CA GLN A 30 -10.64 -26.07 12.95
C GLN A 30 -11.44 -27.38 12.90
N ASP A 31 -10.76 -28.52 12.96
CA ASP A 31 -11.30 -29.89 13.06
C ASP A 31 -12.15 -30.41 11.88
N ILE A 32 -12.26 -29.66 10.77
CA ILE A 32 -13.07 -30.05 9.60
C ILE A 32 -12.28 -30.11 8.29
N LEU A 33 -11.32 -29.20 8.07
CA LEU A 33 -10.55 -29.20 6.83
C LEU A 33 -9.06 -28.86 7.07
N PRO A 34 -8.16 -29.84 6.90
CA PRO A 34 -6.72 -29.60 6.93
C PRO A 34 -6.26 -28.76 5.73
N THR A 35 -5.33 -27.83 5.95
CA THR A 35 -4.80 -26.93 4.90
C THR A 35 -4.19 -27.67 3.71
N TYR A 36 -3.63 -28.87 3.91
CA TYR A 36 -3.02 -29.68 2.85
C TYR A 36 -4.02 -30.29 1.86
N SER A 37 -5.30 -30.44 2.24
CA SER A 37 -6.36 -30.98 1.37
C SER A 37 -7.22 -29.90 0.73
N ALA A 38 -7.04 -28.63 1.12
CA ALA A 38 -7.85 -27.50 0.66
C ALA A 38 -7.30 -26.80 -0.61
N HIS A 39 -6.25 -27.36 -1.22
CA HIS A 39 -5.60 -26.81 -2.40
C HIS A 39 -6.17 -27.44 -3.69
N SER A 40 -6.42 -26.60 -4.71
CA SER A 40 -6.85 -27.04 -6.03
C SER A 40 -5.74 -27.76 -6.79
N ALA A 41 -5.99 -28.95 -7.34
CA ALA A 41 -5.01 -29.76 -8.08
C ALA A 41 -4.60 -29.14 -9.44
N LEU A 42 -3.76 -28.10 -9.40
CA LEU A 42 -3.15 -27.48 -10.58
C LEU A 42 -1.69 -27.91 -10.72
N THR A 43 -1.20 -27.92 -11.96
CA THR A 43 0.22 -28.15 -12.23
C THR A 43 1.07 -27.01 -11.69
N THR A 44 2.24 -27.35 -11.11
CA THR A 44 3.17 -26.39 -10.48
C THR A 44 3.55 -25.23 -11.42
N GLY A 45 3.62 -25.46 -12.73
CA GLY A 45 3.93 -24.44 -13.72
C GLY A 45 2.84 -23.36 -13.86
N GLN A 46 1.56 -23.73 -13.76
CA GLN A 46 0.45 -22.75 -13.84
C GLN A 46 0.38 -21.89 -12.59
N LEU A 47 0.64 -22.48 -11.41
CA LEU A 47 0.71 -21.77 -10.13
C LEU A 47 1.87 -20.77 -10.12
N ALA A 48 3.07 -21.19 -10.53
CA ALA A 48 4.23 -20.33 -10.57
C ALA A 48 4.02 -19.15 -11.53
N PHE A 49 3.44 -19.40 -12.70
CA PHE A 49 3.14 -18.35 -13.67
C PHE A 49 2.15 -17.32 -13.11
N SER A 50 1.02 -17.76 -12.53
CA SER A 50 0.03 -16.84 -11.98
C SER A 50 0.59 -16.02 -10.80
N LEU A 51 1.38 -16.65 -9.93
CA LEU A 51 2.01 -15.97 -8.79
C LEU A 51 3.03 -14.93 -9.23
N ILE A 52 3.91 -15.26 -10.19
CA ILE A 52 4.88 -14.31 -10.75
C ILE A 52 4.16 -13.14 -11.42
N MET A 53 3.09 -13.41 -12.18
CA MET A 53 2.29 -12.37 -12.84
C MET A 53 1.66 -11.40 -11.84
N ILE A 54 1.06 -11.92 -10.76
CA ILE A 54 0.44 -11.10 -9.71
C ILE A 54 1.50 -10.29 -8.95
N VAL A 55 2.60 -10.92 -8.53
CA VAL A 55 3.70 -10.25 -7.83
C VAL A 55 4.34 -9.16 -8.71
N GLY A 56 4.59 -9.47 -9.99
CA GLY A 56 5.12 -8.51 -10.96
C GLY A 56 4.20 -7.30 -11.16
N LEU A 57 2.90 -7.52 -11.26
CA LEU A 57 1.93 -6.44 -11.39
C LEU A 57 1.88 -5.56 -10.13
N TYR A 58 1.81 -6.16 -8.94
CA TYR A 58 1.75 -5.40 -7.69
C TYR A 58 3.03 -4.63 -7.41
N THR A 59 4.20 -5.19 -7.73
CA THR A 59 5.47 -4.46 -7.60
C THR A 59 5.53 -3.25 -8.54
N LEU A 60 5.04 -3.37 -9.78
CA LEU A 60 4.93 -2.24 -10.70
C LEU A 60 4.02 -1.13 -10.15
N PHE A 61 2.86 -1.50 -9.61
CA PHE A 61 1.91 -0.54 -9.03
C PHE A 61 2.50 0.13 -7.79
N LEU A 62 3.16 -0.61 -6.91
CA LEU A 62 3.83 -0.06 -5.74
C LEU A 62 4.90 0.97 -6.12
N ILE A 63 5.73 0.69 -7.12
CA ILE A 63 6.73 1.65 -7.62
C ILE A 63 6.04 2.91 -8.15
N ALA A 64 4.97 2.75 -8.93
CA ALA A 64 4.21 3.86 -9.48
C ALA A 64 3.59 4.73 -8.37
N GLU A 65 2.95 4.12 -7.37
CA GLU A 65 2.33 4.82 -6.23
C GLU A 65 3.36 5.58 -5.40
N VAL A 66 4.48 4.95 -5.04
CA VAL A 66 5.55 5.60 -4.27
C VAL A 66 6.15 6.75 -5.07
N TYR A 67 6.42 6.57 -6.36
CA TYR A 67 6.92 7.63 -7.23
C TYR A 67 5.96 8.82 -7.29
N LEU A 68 4.66 8.54 -7.43
CA LEU A 68 3.62 9.55 -7.52
C LEU A 68 3.46 10.31 -6.19
N MET A 69 3.47 9.59 -5.07
CA MET A 69 3.39 10.17 -3.72
C MET A 69 4.58 11.08 -3.44
N GLN A 70 5.80 10.68 -3.80
CA GLN A 70 6.99 11.53 -3.66
C GLN A 70 6.96 12.77 -4.57
N LYS A 71 6.40 12.65 -5.78
CA LYS A 71 6.25 13.77 -6.71
C LYS A 71 5.25 14.79 -6.18
N TYR A 72 4.06 14.36 -5.75
CA TYR A 72 3.03 15.26 -5.24
C TYR A 72 3.34 15.82 -3.85
N ALA A 73 3.99 15.06 -2.97
CA ALA A 73 4.44 15.56 -1.67
C ALA A 73 5.41 16.75 -1.81
N ARG A 74 6.23 16.77 -2.86
CA ARG A 74 7.14 17.90 -3.18
C ARG A 74 6.42 19.07 -3.85
N LEU A 75 5.46 18.81 -4.74
CA LEU A 75 4.67 19.86 -5.41
C LEU A 75 3.65 20.56 -4.50
N GLY A 76 3.15 19.91 -3.44
CA GLY A 76 2.12 20.45 -2.56
C GLY A 76 2.46 21.83 -1.95
N ARG A 77 3.73 22.08 -1.60
CA ARG A 77 4.16 23.38 -1.04
C ARG A 77 4.18 24.50 -2.08
N ALA A 78 4.52 24.20 -3.34
CA ALA A 78 4.60 25.19 -4.40
C ALA A 78 3.19 25.63 -4.87
N ARG A 79 2.27 24.68 -5.03
CA ARG A 79 0.88 24.96 -5.46
C ARG A 79 0.12 25.80 -4.42
N CYS A 80 0.22 25.44 -3.14
CA CYS A 80 -0.49 26.15 -2.07
C CYS A 80 0.04 27.59 -1.91
N ARG A 81 1.36 27.78 -2.01
CA ARG A 81 1.98 29.13 -1.92
C ARG A 81 1.59 30.03 -3.08
N VAL A 82 1.54 29.49 -4.30
CA VAL A 82 1.08 30.24 -5.49
C VAL A 82 -0.40 30.58 -5.40
N ASN A 83 -1.25 29.65 -4.94
CA ASN A 83 -2.68 29.91 -4.77
C ASN A 83 -2.95 31.00 -3.72
N ASN A 84 -2.27 30.94 -2.57
CA ASN A 84 -2.39 31.97 -1.54
C ASN A 84 -2.00 33.36 -2.06
N ARG A 85 -0.92 33.47 -2.86
CA ARG A 85 -0.53 34.75 -3.47
C ARG A 85 -1.58 35.29 -4.46
N ARG A 86 -2.19 34.43 -5.27
CA ARG A 86 -3.26 34.86 -6.20
C ARG A 86 -4.50 35.31 -5.45
N SER A 87 -4.91 34.56 -4.43
CA SER A 87 -6.03 34.93 -3.56
C SER A 87 -5.79 36.29 -2.88
N ASN A 88 -4.59 36.52 -2.34
CA ASN A 88 -4.29 37.78 -1.67
C ASN A 88 -4.19 38.98 -2.63
N ARG A 89 -3.75 38.76 -3.88
CA ARG A 89 -3.71 39.81 -4.92
C ARG A 89 -5.11 40.24 -5.37
N GLY A 90 -6.02 39.28 -5.62
CA GLY A 90 -7.40 39.60 -5.98
C GLY A 90 -8.19 40.27 -4.85
N LYS A 91 -7.80 40.04 -3.58
CA LYS A 91 -8.40 40.75 -2.45
C LYS A 91 -7.96 42.22 -2.37
N GLY A 92 -6.73 42.54 -2.77
CA GLY A 92 -6.25 43.92 -2.83
C GLY A 92 -6.87 44.78 -3.94
N GLU A 93 -7.30 44.14 -5.04
CA GLU A 93 -7.94 44.82 -6.19
C GLU A 93 -9.41 45.16 -5.94
N ASN A 94 -10.09 44.46 -5.03
CA ASN A 94 -11.51 44.71 -4.70
C ASN A 94 -11.72 45.74 -3.56
N HIS A 95 -10.63 46.23 -2.97
CA HIS A 95 -10.65 47.18 -1.85
C HIS A 95 -10.15 48.60 -2.24
N VAL A 96 -10.00 48.88 -3.54
CA VAL A 96 -9.68 50.19 -4.11
C VAL A 96 -10.85 50.75 -4.90
#